data_AF-A0A7X7KQF4-F1
#
_entry.id   AF-A0A7X7KQF4-F1
#
_cell.length_a   1.000
_cell.length_b   1.000
_cell.length_c   1.000
_cell.angle_alpha   90.00
_cell.angle_beta   90.00
_cell.angle_gamma   90.00
#
_symmetry.space_group_name_H-M   'P 1'
#
loop_
_entity.id
_entity.type
_entity.pdbx_description
1 polymer ?
#
loop_
_entity_poly.entity_id
_entity_poly.type
_entity_poly.pdbx_seq_one_letter_code
_entity_poly.pdbx_strand_id
1 'polypeptide(L)'
;FLAVFLGSHRLVFAVSPRWVNLPHKDYWLQPERRAVTQAMLAGWLGRMGTALFLLMAVTGLLAVQANQVEPARLDMPLFWTALGLFVVYTAGWCVGFYRAFRLPDRLSRSGT
;
A
#
# COMPACT_ATOMS: atom_id res chain seq x y z
N PHE A 1 -8.59 7.58 7.83
CA PHE A 1 -7.80 6.77 6.87
C PHE A 1 -6.39 7.31 6.62
N LEU A 2 -6.21 8.52 6.11
CA LEU A 2 -4.87 9.11 5.87
C LEU A 2 -3.96 9.13 7.12
N ALA A 3 -4.50 9.50 8.29
CA ALA A 3 -3.73 9.55 9.54
C ALA A 3 -3.17 8.18 9.98
N VAL A 4 -3.89 7.08 9.71
CA VAL A 4 -3.42 5.72 10.02
C VAL A 4 -2.24 5.37 9.11
N PHE A 5 -2.30 5.71 7.82
CA PHE A 5 -1.21 5.49 6.88
C PHE A 5 0.02 6.36 7.17
N LEU A 6 -0.20 7.63 7.55
CA LEU A 6 0.88 8.56 7.93
C LEU A 6 1.64 8.12 9.18
N GLY A 7 1.01 7.41 10.13
CA GLY A 7 1.68 6.92 11.34
C GLY A 7 2.19 5.48 11.27
N SER A 8 1.57 4.62 10.46
CA SER A 8 1.81 3.17 10.43
C SER A 8 3.27 2.77 10.18
N HIS A 9 4.00 3.52 9.35
CA HIS A 9 5.41 3.24 9.06
C HIS A 9 6.32 3.35 10.30
N ARG A 10 5.90 4.08 11.34
CA ARG A 10 6.66 4.19 12.60
C ARG A 10 6.56 2.93 13.45
N LEU A 11 5.48 2.16 13.31
CA LEU A 11 5.24 0.93 14.08
C LEU A 11 6.12 -0.23 13.63
N VAL A 12 6.65 -0.20 12.40
CA VAL A 12 7.46 -1.29 11.84
C VAL A 12 8.72 -1.59 12.66
N PHE A 13 9.29 -0.57 13.33
CA PHE A 13 10.43 -0.73 14.24
C PHE A 13 10.02 -0.81 15.71
N ALA A 14 8.74 -0.64 16.03
CA ALA A 14 8.20 -0.80 17.39
C ALA A 14 7.73 -2.24 17.67
N VAL A 15 7.50 -3.03 16.62
CA VAL A 15 7.12 -4.44 16.70
C VAL A 15 8.32 -5.36 16.43
N SER A 16 8.25 -6.59 16.92
CA SER A 16 9.30 -7.58 16.64
C SER A 16 9.41 -7.88 15.14
N PRO A 17 10.63 -8.01 14.57
CA PRO A 17 10.86 -8.35 13.16
C PRO A 17 10.17 -9.63 12.67
N ARG A 18 9.75 -10.54 13.56
CA ARG A 18 8.96 -11.73 13.20
C ARG A 18 7.57 -11.39 12.65
N TRP A 19 7.02 -10.25 13.06
CA TRP A 19 5.70 -9.78 12.62
C TRP A 19 5.76 -8.89 11.37
N VAL A 20 6.95 -8.59 10.87
CA VAL A 20 7.17 -7.75 9.69
C VAL A 20 7.39 -8.65 8.49
N ASN A 21 6.46 -8.62 7.53
CA ASN A 21 6.62 -9.25 6.24
C ASN A 21 7.32 -8.28 5.27
N LEU A 22 8.65 -8.35 5.22
CA LEU A 22 9.48 -7.54 4.32
C LEU A 22 10.53 -8.45 3.66
N PRO A 23 10.72 -8.38 2.33
CA PRO A 23 11.81 -9.09 1.67
C PRO A 23 13.15 -8.69 2.29
N HIS A 24 14.00 -9.66 2.61
CA HIS A 24 15.33 -9.41 3.21
C HIS A 24 15.25 -8.51 4.46
N LYS A 25 14.26 -8.75 5.33
CA LYS A 25 14.03 -7.95 6.54
C LYS A 25 15.27 -7.81 7.43
N ASP A 26 16.13 -8.82 7.51
CA ASP A 26 17.36 -8.78 8.31
C ASP A 26 18.38 -7.76 7.79
N TYR A 27 18.28 -7.40 6.51
CA TYR A 27 19.04 -6.31 5.91
C TYR A 27 18.34 -4.97 6.16
N TRP A 28 17.05 -4.85 5.85
CA TRP A 28 16.35 -3.57 5.89
C TRP A 28 16.00 -3.07 7.30
N LEU A 29 15.85 -3.97 8.28
CA LEU A 29 15.52 -3.63 9.66
C LEU A 29 16.76 -3.39 10.54
N GLN A 30 17.96 -3.35 9.94
CA GLN A 30 19.18 -2.95 10.64
C GLN A 30 19.06 -1.51 11.18
N PRO A 31 19.56 -1.22 12.40
CA PRO A 31 19.48 0.11 13.00
C PRO A 31 20.01 1.22 12.10
N GLU A 32 21.09 0.95 11.36
CA GLU A 32 21.77 1.90 10.47
C GLU A 32 20.90 2.29 9.26
N ARG A 33 19.93 1.44 8.90
CA ARG A 33 19.05 1.63 7.74
C ARG A 33 17.66 2.11 8.12
N ARG A 34 17.38 2.24 9.42
CA ARG A 34 16.05 2.57 9.95
C ARG A 34 15.40 3.75 9.25
N ALA A 35 16.12 4.87 9.13
CA ALA A 35 15.59 6.09 8.51
C ALA A 35 15.22 5.87 7.03
N VAL A 36 16.09 5.19 6.27
CA VAL A 36 15.85 4.89 4.85
C VAL A 36 14.67 3.95 4.68
N THR A 37 14.63 2.86 5.45
CA THR A 37 13.55 1.87 5.44
C THR A 37 12.21 2.52 5.82
N GLN A 38 12.19 3.38 6.84
CA GLN A 38 10.98 4.11 7.23
C GLN A 38 10.51 5.07 6.13
N ALA A 39 11.40 5.83 5.49
CA ALA A 39 11.03 6.72 4.40
C ALA A 39 10.47 5.96 3.18
N MET A 40 11.09 4.82 2.82
CA MET A 40 10.59 3.94 1.77
C MET A 40 9.20 3.41 2.11
N LEU A 41 9.02 2.85 3.32
CA LEU A 41 7.73 2.34 3.78
C LEU A 41 6.66 3.43 3.80
N ALA A 42 6.98 4.63 4.29
CA ALA A 42 6.07 5.76 4.29
C ALA A 42 5.61 6.12 2.87
N GLY A 43 6.53 6.19 1.91
CA GLY A 43 6.20 6.47 0.51
C GLY A 43 5.32 5.38 -0.13
N TRP A 44 5.65 4.11 0.10
CA TRP A 44 4.87 2.98 -0.43
C TRP A 44 3.47 2.89 0.18
N LEU A 45 3.38 2.93 1.52
CA LEU A 45 2.13 2.88 2.26
C LEU A 45 1.26 4.12 1.98
N GLY A 46 1.88 5.30 1.83
CA GLY A 46 1.18 6.52 1.43
C GLY A 46 0.47 6.37 0.08
N ARG A 47 1.18 5.87 -0.95
CA ARG A 47 0.58 5.61 -2.27
C ARG A 47 -0.60 4.63 -2.23
N MET A 48 -0.45 3.53 -1.48
CA MET A 48 -1.54 2.55 -1.29
C MET A 48 -2.72 3.16 -0.54
N GLY A 49 -2.46 3.89 0.54
CA GLY A 49 -3.49 4.58 1.31
C GLY A 49 -4.27 5.59 0.48
N THR A 50 -3.60 6.34 -0.40
CA THR A 50 -4.25 7.24 -1.36
C THR A 50 -5.14 6.49 -2.34
N ALA A 51 -4.65 5.39 -2.94
CA ALA A 51 -5.46 4.59 -3.87
C ALA A 51 -6.71 4.00 -3.20
N LEU A 52 -6.57 3.47 -1.98
CA LEU A 52 -7.70 2.95 -1.20
C LEU A 52 -8.68 4.07 -0.83
N PHE A 53 -8.18 5.24 -0.44
CA PHE A 53 -9.04 6.39 -0.15
C PHE A 53 -9.85 6.82 -1.38
N LEU A 54 -9.23 6.85 -2.57
CA LEU A 54 -9.93 7.16 -3.82
C LEU A 54 -11.02 6.14 -4.13
N LEU A 55 -10.75 4.84 -3.96
CA LEU A 55 -11.77 3.80 -4.11
C LEU A 55 -12.95 4.07 -3.16
N MET A 56 -12.67 4.29 -1.86
CA MET A 56 -13.71 4.57 -0.86
C MET A 56 -14.52 5.84 -1.18
N ALA A 57 -13.85 6.89 -1.67
CA ALA A 57 -14.52 8.12 -2.09
C ALA A 57 -15.47 7.88 -3.27
N VAL A 58 -15.01 7.17 -4.31
CA VAL A 58 -15.87 6.80 -5.45
C VAL A 58 -17.04 5.94 -5.00
N THR A 59 -16.81 4.89 -4.22
CA THR A 59 -17.90 4.02 -3.73
C THR A 59 -18.89 4.77 -2.85
N GLY A 60 -18.41 5.72 -2.03
CA GLY A 60 -19.26 6.57 -1.20
C GLY A 60 -20.14 7.49 -2.03
N LEU A 61 -19.58 8.13 -3.07
CA LEU A 61 -20.34 8.95 -4.00
C LEU A 61 -21.40 8.15 -4.76
N LEU A 62 -21.04 6.94 -5.24
CA LEU A 62 -21.98 6.03 -5.89
C LEU A 62 -23.13 5.64 -4.95
N ALA A 63 -22.84 5.36 -3.68
CA ALA A 63 -23.87 5.05 -2.70
C ALA A 63 -24.82 6.23 -2.45
N VAL A 64 -24.28 7.46 -2.37
CA VAL A 64 -25.12 8.67 -2.25
C VAL A 64 -26.03 8.82 -3.47
N GLN A 65 -25.49 8.67 -4.68
CA GLN A 65 -26.26 8.76 -5.93
C GLN A 65 -27.34 7.66 -6.02
N ALA A 66 -27.00 6.43 -5.65
CA ALA A 66 -27.91 5.29 -5.70
C ALA A 66 -29.17 5.48 -4.82
N ASN A 67 -29.04 6.20 -3.71
CA ASN A 67 -30.13 6.49 -2.78
C ASN A 67 -31.00 7.70 -3.20
N GLN A 68 -30.67 8.40 -4.29
CA GLN A 68 -31.45 9.52 -4.80
C GLN A 68 -32.61 9.10 -5.72
N VAL A 69 -32.69 7.81 -6.06
CA VAL A 69 -33.72 7.24 -6.94
C VAL A 69 -34.46 6.10 -6.25
N GLU A 70 -35.72 5.89 -6.62
CA GLU A 70 -36.57 4.87 -6.03
C GLU A 70 -37.06 3.90 -7.13
N PRO A 71 -36.72 2.60 -7.07
CA PRO A 71 -35.93 1.94 -6.03
C PRO A 71 -34.44 2.30 -6.10
N ALA A 72 -33.76 2.21 -4.95
CA ALA A 72 -32.32 2.47 -4.87
C ALA A 72 -31.55 1.55 -5.84
N ARG A 73 -30.69 2.14 -6.67
CA ARG A 73 -29.93 1.41 -7.68
C ARG A 73 -28.52 1.93 -7.83
N LEU A 74 -27.55 1.09 -7.50
CA LEU A 74 -26.12 1.39 -7.66
C LEU A 74 -25.69 1.25 -9.12
N ASP A 75 -24.86 2.18 -9.60
CA ASP A 75 -24.17 2.04 -10.88
C ASP A 75 -23.09 0.94 -10.80
N MET A 76 -23.52 -0.29 -11.07
CA MET A 76 -22.65 -1.47 -11.04
C MET A 76 -21.50 -1.39 -12.06
N PRO A 77 -21.71 -0.99 -13.32
CA PRO A 77 -20.60 -0.79 -14.26
C PRO A 77 -19.50 0.13 -13.73
N LEU A 78 -19.88 1.28 -13.16
CA LEU A 78 -18.91 2.23 -12.62
C LEU A 78 -18.22 1.69 -11.37
N PHE A 79 -18.97 1.03 -10.48
CA PHE A 79 -18.40 0.34 -9.30
C PHE A 79 -17.37 -0.73 -9.70
N TRP A 80 -17.71 -1.64 -10.61
CA TRP A 80 -16.81 -2.70 -11.05
C TRP A 80 -15.58 -2.15 -11.78
N THR A 81 -15.74 -1.06 -12.52
CA THR A 81 -14.61 -0.38 -13.17
C THR A 81 -13.65 0.19 -12.12
N ALA A 82 -14.16 0.93 -11.13
CA ALA A 82 -13.33 1.49 -10.05
C ALA A 82 -12.63 0.39 -9.24
N LEU A 83 -13.34 -0.69 -8.91
CA LEU A 83 -12.77 -1.84 -8.21
C LEU A 83 -11.71 -2.56 -9.06
N GLY A 84 -11.97 -2.78 -10.34
CA GLY A 84 -11.02 -3.41 -11.27
C GLY A 84 -9.72 -2.61 -11.38
N LEU A 85 -9.82 -1.29 -11.54
CA LEU A 85 -8.65 -0.39 -11.54
C LEU A 85 -7.87 -0.48 -10.23
N PHE A 86 -8.55 -0.51 -9.09
CA PHE A 86 -7.91 -0.66 -7.78
C PHE A 86 -7.20 -2.01 -7.62
N VAL A 87 -7.78 -3.11 -8.12
CA VAL A 87 -7.16 -4.44 -8.09
C VAL A 87 -5.91 -4.49 -8.97
N VAL A 88 -5.99 -3.97 -10.19
CA VAL A 88 -4.83 -3.89 -11.11
C VAL A 88 -3.72 -3.02 -10.51
N TYR A 89 -4.08 -1.88 -9.93
CA TYR A 89 -3.15 -1.01 -9.23
C TYR A 89 -2.49 -1.75 -8.05
N THR A 90 -3.27 -2.44 -7.23
CA THR A 90 -2.77 -3.20 -6.07
C THR A 90 -1.79 -4.29 -6.51
N ALA A 91 -2.08 -5.03 -7.58
CA ALA A 91 -1.17 -6.03 -8.13
C ALA A 91 0.16 -5.40 -8.58
N GLY A 92 0.11 -4.31 -9.34
CA GLY A 92 1.30 -3.57 -9.77
C GLY A 92 2.08 -2.98 -8.59
N TRP A 93 1.38 -2.45 -7.60
CA TRP A 93 1.96 -1.92 -6.37
C TRP A 93 2.68 -3.00 -5.58
N CYS A 94 2.11 -4.20 -5.43
CA CYS A 94 2.75 -5.33 -4.78
C CYS A 94 4.06 -5.69 -5.48
N VAL A 95 4.04 -5.85 -6.81
CA VAL A 95 5.25 -6.15 -7.58
C VAL A 95 6.30 -5.05 -7.40
N GLY A 96 5.90 -3.78 -7.47
CA GLY A 96 6.79 -2.64 -7.25
C GLY A 96 7.39 -2.62 -5.84
N PHE A 97 6.57 -2.87 -4.82
CA PHE A 97 6.98 -2.94 -3.43
C PHE A 97 8.02 -4.05 -3.22
N TYR A 98 7.73 -5.27 -3.67
CA TYR A 98 8.65 -6.39 -3.58
C TYR A 98 9.97 -6.11 -4.30
N ARG A 99 9.93 -5.46 -5.47
CA ARG A 99 11.14 -5.07 -6.22
C ARG A 99 11.96 -4.00 -5.50
N ALA A 100 11.31 -3.02 -4.88
CA ALA A 100 11.99 -1.93 -4.19
C ALA A 100 12.77 -2.39 -2.95
N PHE A 101 12.34 -3.47 -2.30
CA PHE A 101 13.01 -4.06 -1.13
C PHE A 101 13.92 -5.26 -1.48
N ARG A 102 14.34 -5.40 -2.75
CA ARG A 102 15.41 -6.35 -3.12
C ARG A 102 16.78 -5.85 -2.65
N LEU A 103 17.73 -6.76 -2.42
CA LEU A 103 19.10 -6.37 -2.08
C LEU A 103 19.72 -5.51 -3.20
N PRO A 104 20.52 -4.49 -2.87
CA PRO A 104 21.29 -3.76 -3.86
C PRO A 104 22.25 -4.67 -4.63
N ASP A 105 22.35 -4.47 -5.95
CA ASP A 105 23.15 -5.31 -6.87
C ASP A 105 24.63 -5.43 -6.50
N ARG A 106 25.17 -4.49 -5.71
CA ARG A 106 26.55 -4.56 -5.23
C ARG A 106 26.77 -5.68 -4.20
N LEU A 107 25.77 -5.99 -3.39
CA LEU A 107 25.84 -7.04 -2.36
C LEU A 107 25.47 -8.42 -2.91
N SER A 108 24.69 -8.49 -3.99
CA SER A 108 24.42 -9.77 -4.67
C SER A 108 25.65 -10.31 -5.41
N ARG A 109 26.57 -9.43 -5.85
CA ARG A 109 27.80 -9.81 -6.56
C ARG A 109 28.99 -10.19 -5.67
N SER A 110 28.98 -9.84 -4.38
CA SER A 110 30.08 -10.15 -3.45
C SER A 110 29.95 -11.51 -2.76
N GLY A 111 28.92 -12.30 -3.09
CA GLY A 111 28.62 -13.59 -2.48
C GLY A 111 28.72 -14.79 -3.43
N THR A 112 29.30 -14.62 -4.62
CA THR A 112 29.68 -15.70 -5.56
C THR A 112 31.19 -15.78 -5.63
#